data_AF-A0A966QMT6-F1
#
_entry.id   AF-A0A966QMT6-F1
#
_cell.length_a   1.000
_cell.length_b   1.000
_cell.length_c   1.000
_cell.angle_alpha   90.00
_cell.angle_beta   90.00
_cell.angle_gamma   90.00
#
_symmetry.space_group_name_H-M   'P 1'
#
loop_
_entity.id
_entity.type
_entity.pdbx_description
1 polymer ?
#
loop_
_entity_poly.entity_id
_entity_poly.type
_entity_poly.pdbx_seq_one_letter_code
_entity_poly.pdbx_strand_id
1 'polypeptide(L)'
;YGSRGDFIGLVANTSAGLMLPGLSAAMGRHVPTKVLPVPNGDKALPDVRLSDHSPFWDAGYNALMVTDTSLMRNPHYHQMSDTVETLDLPFFAGVVEGLDAALRQV
;
A
#
# COMPACT_ATOMS: atom_id res chain seq x y z
N TYR A 1 -1.79 -15.93 9.36
CA TYR A 1 -1.14 -14.63 9.15
C TYR A 1 -0.96 -13.95 10.49
N GLY A 2 0.17 -13.28 10.74
CA GLY A 2 0.57 -12.77 12.07
C GLY A 2 -0.49 -11.93 12.79
N SER A 3 -0.34 -11.78 14.11
CA SER A 3 -1.35 -11.17 14.99
C SER A 3 -1.32 -9.63 15.06
N ARG A 4 -0.45 -8.98 14.27
CA ARG A 4 -0.25 -7.52 14.28
C ARG A 4 -0.24 -6.95 12.86
N GLY A 5 -0.71 -5.72 12.74
CA GLY A 5 -0.61 -4.91 11.52
C GLY A 5 0.61 -4.01 11.58
N ASP A 6 1.79 -4.59 11.35
CA ASP A 6 3.11 -3.94 11.37
C ASP A 6 3.79 -4.00 9.99
N PHE A 7 3.01 -3.77 8.94
CA PHE A 7 3.44 -3.89 7.55
C PHE A 7 2.88 -2.78 6.66
N ILE A 8 3.50 -2.57 5.50
CA ILE A 8 2.96 -1.78 4.40
C ILE A 8 2.31 -2.71 3.36
N GLY A 9 1.12 -2.33 2.89
CA GLY A 9 0.35 -3.04 1.88
C GLY A 9 0.58 -2.47 0.48
N LEU A 10 0.74 -3.37 -0.49
CA LEU A 10 0.77 -3.08 -1.92
C LEU A 10 -0.52 -3.61 -2.54
N VAL A 11 -1.47 -2.71 -2.81
CA VAL A 11 -2.79 -3.04 -3.36
C VAL A 11 -2.84 -2.64 -4.83
N ALA A 12 -2.95 -3.60 -5.74
CA ALA A 12 -2.92 -3.31 -7.19
C ALA A 12 -3.92 -4.19 -7.95
N ASN A 13 -4.35 -3.73 -9.13
CA ASN A 13 -5.12 -4.57 -10.04
C ASN A 13 -4.26 -5.72 -10.59
N THR A 14 -4.87 -6.86 -10.90
CA THR A 14 -4.15 -8.05 -11.37
C THR A 14 -3.34 -7.84 -12.65
N SER A 15 -3.71 -6.87 -13.49
CA SER A 15 -2.94 -6.49 -14.69
C SER A 15 -1.59 -5.84 -14.36
N ALA A 16 -1.40 -5.32 -13.14
CA ALA A 16 -0.10 -4.92 -12.60
C ALA A 16 0.70 -6.11 -12.03
N GLY A 17 0.25 -7.36 -12.20
CA GLY A 17 0.82 -8.54 -11.55
C GLY A 17 2.30 -8.79 -11.84
N LEU A 18 2.83 -8.35 -12.99
CA LEU A 18 4.24 -8.55 -13.35
C LEU A 18 5.22 -7.66 -12.55
N MET A 19 4.78 -6.47 -12.09
CA MET A 19 5.65 -5.57 -11.31
C MET A 19 5.67 -5.91 -9.81
N LEU A 20 4.62 -6.54 -9.28
CA LEU A 20 4.44 -6.76 -7.85
C LEU A 20 5.53 -7.60 -7.17
N PRO A 21 6.05 -8.70 -7.77
CA PRO A 21 7.10 -9.49 -7.12
C PRO A 21 8.40 -8.71 -6.91
N GLY A 22 8.85 -7.97 -7.92
CA GLY A 22 10.05 -7.14 -7.84
C GLY A 22 9.89 -6.01 -6.84
N LEU A 23 8.76 -5.30 -6.90
CA LEU A 23 8.46 -4.20 -5.98
C LEU A 23 8.39 -4.69 -4.52
N SER A 24 7.67 -5.78 -4.27
CA SER A 24 7.54 -6.38 -2.94
C SER A 24 8.89 -6.88 -2.40
N ALA A 25 9.72 -7.50 -3.24
CA ALA A 25 11.04 -7.97 -2.83
C ALA A 25 11.99 -6.81 -2.49
N ALA A 26 11.93 -5.72 -3.25
CA ALA A 26 12.73 -4.52 -3.00
C ALA A 26 12.29 -3.83 -1.70
N MET A 27 11.00 -3.53 -1.58
CA MET A 27 10.45 -2.87 -0.38
C MET A 27 10.59 -3.75 0.88
N GLY A 28 10.43 -5.06 0.74
CA GLY A 28 10.56 -6.05 1.82
C GLY A 28 11.94 -6.09 2.50
N ARG A 29 12.98 -5.51 1.89
CA ARG A 29 14.30 -5.36 2.50
C ARG A 29 14.38 -4.20 3.50
N HIS A 30 13.45 -3.25 3.42
CA HIS A 30 13.41 -2.04 4.24
C HIS A 30 12.26 -2.05 5.23
N VAL A 31 11.11 -2.61 4.85
CA VAL A 31 9.89 -2.64 5.67
C VAL A 31 9.08 -3.91 5.40
N PRO A 32 8.46 -4.56 6.42
CA PRO A 32 7.57 -5.68 6.18
C PRO A 32 6.49 -5.28 5.17
N THR A 33 6.47 -5.98 4.04
CA THR A 33 5.64 -5.63 2.88
C THR A 33 4.71 -6.79 2.56
N LYS A 34 3.43 -6.49 2.31
CA LYS A 34 2.42 -7.47 1.91
C LYS A 34 1.75 -7.03 0.62
N VAL A 35 1.44 -7.97 -0.24
CA VAL A 35 0.82 -7.70 -1.54
C VAL A 35 -0.61 -8.21 -1.53
N LEU A 36 -1.53 -7.39 -2.06
CA LEU A 36 -2.91 -7.75 -2.31
C LEU A 36 -3.25 -7.47 -3.78
N PRO A 37 -3.15 -8.47 -4.67
CA PRO A 37 -3.66 -8.34 -6.03
C PRO A 37 -5.19 -8.39 -6.02
N VAL A 38 -5.81 -7.44 -6.70
CA VAL A 38 -7.27 -7.26 -6.77
C VAL A 38 -7.75 -7.58 -8.19
N PRO A 39 -8.43 -8.72 -8.42
CA PRO A 39 -8.97 -9.06 -9.73
C PRO A 39 -9.98 -8.01 -10.22
N ASN A 40 -9.84 -7.56 -11.46
CA ASN A 40 -10.81 -6.66 -12.12
C ASN A 40 -11.16 -5.37 -11.36
N GLY A 41 -10.29 -4.89 -10.46
CA GLY A 41 -10.61 -3.76 -9.58
C GLY A 41 -11.86 -4.00 -8.73
N ASP A 42 -12.01 -5.23 -8.22
CA ASP A 42 -13.22 -5.80 -7.62
C ASP A 42 -14.06 -4.81 -6.80
N LYS A 43 -15.29 -4.60 -7.26
CA LYS A 43 -16.29 -3.74 -6.60
C LYS A 43 -16.94 -4.44 -5.39
N ALA A 44 -16.77 -5.75 -5.24
CA ALA A 44 -17.27 -6.50 -4.08
C ALA A 44 -16.47 -6.22 -2.80
N LEU A 45 -15.24 -5.69 -2.93
CA LEU A 45 -14.41 -5.24 -1.82
C LEU A 45 -14.24 -3.70 -1.90
N PRO A 46 -15.26 -2.91 -1.51
CA PRO A 46 -15.22 -1.46 -1.68
C PRO A 46 -14.03 -0.81 -0.95
N ASP A 47 -13.61 -1.38 0.18
CA ASP A 47 -12.51 -0.83 1.00
C ASP A 47 -11.17 -0.80 0.27
N VAL A 48 -10.89 -1.75 -0.64
CA VAL A 48 -9.64 -1.74 -1.43
C VAL A 48 -9.64 -0.70 -2.54
N ARG A 49 -10.76 -0.01 -2.75
CA ARG A 49 -10.93 1.06 -3.73
C ARG A 49 -10.88 2.46 -3.10
N LEU A 50 -10.74 2.56 -1.78
CA LEU A 50 -10.74 3.84 -1.05
C LEU A 50 -9.39 4.57 -1.13
N SER A 51 -8.96 4.91 -2.35
CA SER A 51 -7.91 5.90 -2.63
C SER A 51 -7.92 6.23 -4.13
N ASP A 52 -6.99 7.09 -4.56
CA ASP A 52 -6.94 7.68 -5.90
C ASP A 52 -6.53 6.70 -7.00
N HIS A 53 -6.11 5.47 -6.66
CA HIS A 53 -5.80 4.43 -7.65
C HIS A 53 -7.07 3.85 -8.31
N SER A 54 -8.22 3.93 -7.66
CA SER A 54 -9.43 3.25 -8.14
C SER A 54 -9.98 3.77 -9.48
N PRO A 55 -9.98 5.08 -9.79
CA PRO A 55 -10.38 5.56 -11.12
C PRO A 55 -9.42 5.12 -12.24
N PHE A 56 -8.14 4.89 -11.93
CA PHE A 56 -7.19 4.34 -12.90
C PHE A 56 -7.53 2.90 -13.26
N TRP A 57 -7.92 2.09 -12.27
CA TRP A 57 -8.44 0.74 -12.52
C TRP A 57 -9.68 0.77 -13.41
N ASP A 58 -10.61 1.69 -13.17
CA ASP A 58 -11.85 1.81 -13.96
C ASP A 58 -11.57 2.20 -15.42
N ALA A 59 -10.50 2.97 -15.66
CA ALA A 59 -10.03 3.33 -16.98
C ALA A 59 -9.10 2.27 -17.63
N GLY A 60 -8.86 1.13 -16.97
CA GLY A 60 -8.07 0.02 -17.50
C GLY A 60 -6.54 0.20 -17.35
N TYR A 61 -6.08 1.17 -16.57
CA TYR A 61 -4.66 1.37 -16.30
C TYR A 61 -4.17 0.49 -15.16
N ASN A 62 -2.88 0.11 -15.22
CA ASN A 62 -2.17 -0.50 -14.10
C ASN A 62 -1.92 0.58 -13.04
N ALA A 63 -2.44 0.37 -11.83
CA ALA A 63 -2.23 1.27 -10.71
C ALA A 63 -2.05 0.49 -9.41
N LEU A 64 -1.18 1.02 -8.55
CA LEU A 64 -0.79 0.45 -7.26
C LEU A 64 -0.98 1.51 -6.19
N MET A 65 -1.58 1.10 -5.07
CA MET A 65 -1.59 1.86 -3.82
C MET A 65 -0.61 1.24 -2.83
N VAL A 66 0.27 2.08 -2.28
CA VAL A 66 1.12 1.76 -1.12
C VAL A 66 0.43 2.31 0.12
N THR A 67 0.03 1.47 1.06
CA THR A 67 -0.79 1.91 2.20
C THR A 67 -0.52 1.12 3.47
N ASP A 68 -0.56 1.80 4.61
CA ASP A 68 -0.61 1.20 5.94
C ASP A 68 -2.05 0.84 6.34
N THR A 69 -2.98 0.82 5.40
CA THR A 69 -4.42 0.56 5.63
C THR A 69 -5.03 1.52 6.65
N SER A 70 -4.57 2.78 6.68
CA SER A 70 -4.99 3.87 7.58
C SER A 70 -6.41 3.72 8.17
N LEU A 71 -7.46 3.64 7.34
CA LEU A 71 -8.86 3.53 7.80
C LEU A 71 -9.13 2.39 8.80
N MET A 72 -8.32 1.32 8.79
CA MET A 72 -8.43 0.15 9.66
C MET A 72 -7.46 0.20 10.86
N ARG A 73 -6.37 0.99 10.77
CA ARG A 73 -5.25 0.92 11.72
C ARG A 73 -4.91 2.25 12.40
N ASN A 74 -5.31 3.39 11.85
CA ASN A 74 -5.07 4.71 12.43
C ASN A 74 -6.25 5.12 13.34
N PRO A 75 -6.09 5.13 14.68
CA PRO A 75 -7.15 5.57 15.60
C PRO A 75 -7.45 7.07 15.50
N HIS A 76 -6.60 7.85 14.84
CA HIS A 76 -6.72 9.28 14.62
C HIS A 76 -7.34 9.64 13.26
N TYR A 77 -7.68 8.65 12.43
CA TYR A 77 -8.20 8.88 11.08
C TYR A 77 -9.37 9.87 11.05
N HIS A 78 -9.27 10.89 10.19
CA HIS A 78 -10.25 12.00 10.06
C HIS A 78 -10.51 12.79 11.37
N GLN A 79 -9.55 12.81 12.30
CA GLN A 79 -9.64 13.61 13.53
C GLN A 79 -8.53 14.66 13.56
N MET A 80 -8.73 15.72 14.34
CA MET A 80 -7.70 16.75 14.58
C MET A 80 -6.48 16.22 15.33
N SER A 81 -6.57 15.01 15.89
CA SER A 81 -5.46 14.33 16.56
C SER A 81 -4.50 13.64 15.58
N ASP A 82 -4.85 13.56 14.29
CA ASP A 82 -3.96 13.07 13.22
C ASP A 82 -2.83 14.07 12.97
N THR A 83 -1.74 13.87 13.70
CA THR A 83 -0.65 14.84 13.87
C THR A 83 0.69 14.14 13.70
N VAL A 84 1.76 14.89 13.40
CA VAL A 84 3.09 14.33 13.18
C VAL A 84 3.58 13.52 14.38
N GLU A 85 3.20 13.92 15.58
CA GLU A 85 3.52 13.25 16.85
C GLU A 85 2.94 11.82 16.94
N THR A 86 1.92 11.51 16.15
CA THR A 86 1.29 10.17 16.11
C THR A 86 1.93 9.24 15.08
N LEU A 87 2.88 9.73 14.27
CA LEU A 87 3.55 8.94 13.24
C LEU A 87 4.68 8.08 13.82
N ASP A 88 4.76 6.83 13.35
CA ASP A 88 5.96 6.01 13.46
C ASP A 88 6.96 6.41 12.36
N LEU A 89 7.84 7.36 12.70
CA LEU A 89 8.82 7.89 11.74
C LEU A 89 9.82 6.85 11.21
N PRO A 90 10.37 5.92 12.03
CA PRO A 90 11.16 4.81 11.52
C PRO A 90 10.43 3.94 10.49
N PHE A 91 9.16 3.58 10.75
CA PHE A 91 8.35 2.83 9.79
C PHE A 91 8.13 3.63 8.50
N PHE A 92 7.76 4.91 8.62
CA PHE A 92 7.58 5.80 7.47
C PHE A 92 8.86 5.93 6.62
N ALA A 93 10.02 6.13 7.25
CA ALA A 93 11.30 6.20 6.56
C ALA A 93 11.61 4.90 5.79
N GLY A 94 11.38 3.74 6.40
CA GLY A 94 11.54 2.44 5.74
C GLY A 94 10.64 2.26 4.52
N VAL A 95 9.41 2.80 4.56
CA VAL A 95 8.51 2.81 3.39
C VAL A 95 9.07 3.68 2.27
N VAL A 96 9.55 4.89 2.59
CA VAL A 96 10.12 5.82 1.59
C VAL A 96 11.37 5.22 0.93
N GLU A 97 12.31 4.72 1.73
CA GLU A 97 13.54 4.09 1.22
C GLU A 97 13.24 2.84 0.39
N GLY A 98 12.32 2.00 0.87
CA GLY A 98 11.89 0.81 0.15
C GLY A 98 11.26 1.16 -1.21
N LEU A 99 10.44 2.21 -1.26
CA LEU A 99 9.81 2.67 -2.49
C LEU A 99 10.84 3.25 -3.47
N ASP A 100 11.79 4.08 -3.02
CA ASP A 100 12.89 4.58 -3.87
C ASP A 100 13.71 3.42 -4.46
N ALA A 101 14.09 2.45 -3.61
CA ALA A 101 14.84 1.27 -4.04
C ALA A 101 14.06 0.42 -5.05
N ALA A 102 12.74 0.31 -4.88
CA ALA A 102 11.87 -0.45 -5.77
C ALA A 102 11.69 0.24 -7.13
N LEU A 103 11.48 1.55 -7.15
CA LEU A 103 11.29 2.32 -8.39
C LEU A 103 12.54 2.36 -9.28
N ARG A 104 13.73 2.23 -8.72
CA ARG A 104 14.99 2.16 -9.48
C ARG A 104 15.21 0.83 -10.20
N GLN A 105 14.40 -0.18 -9.91
CA GLN A 105 14.50 -1.52 -10.51
C GLN A 105 13.49 -1.73 -11.65
N VAL A 106 12.63 -0.74 -11.91
CA VAL A 106 11.55 -0.80 -12.91
C VAL A 106 11.98 -0.12 -14.21
#